data_AF-A0AAJ6YLK4-F1
#
_entry.id   AF-A0AAJ6YLK4-F1
#
_cell.length_a   1.000
_cell.length_b   1.000
_cell.length_c   1.000
_cell.angle_alpha   90.00
_cell.angle_beta   90.00
_cell.angle_gamma   90.00
#
_symmetry.space_group_name_H-M   'P 1'
#
loop_
_entity.id
_entity.type
_entity.pdbx_description
1 polymer ?
#
loop_
_entity_poly.entity_id
_entity_poly.type
_entity_poly.pdbx_seq_one_letter_code
_entity_poly.pdbx_strand_id
1 'polypeptide(L)'
;MGSFTRDVYYLSTIRLIKNVPLNKAFHVSWHDDEETLHELLTTFWVLEKIHSNEKPKLTPEEQECEEHYKNNYFRMSNGRYIIRIPLNAPAIVLRETHETEHRMLQSLVRKFSKAENYQQQYQQFMIEYKNLDHMRQAPQIPNHQIQYYLPHHGVLKHDNTTTKLRVVFNGSCHQQLTQETLCLKHIVTQGQQQID
;
A
#
# COMPACT_ATOMS: atom_id res chain seq x y z
N MET A 1 5.28 -31.04 -1.96
CA MET A 1 5.12 -30.13 -0.81
C MET A 1 6.01 -28.91 -1.04
N GLY A 2 5.45 -27.80 -1.54
CA GLY A 2 6.21 -26.61 -1.96
C GLY A 2 6.62 -25.71 -0.79
N SER A 3 7.87 -25.27 -0.81
CA SER A 3 8.65 -24.60 0.26
C SER A 3 8.33 -23.12 0.50
N PHE A 4 7.08 -22.68 0.34
CA PHE A 4 6.74 -21.26 0.55
C PHE A 4 7.03 -20.73 1.96
N THR A 5 7.25 -21.60 2.94
CA THR A 5 7.58 -21.23 4.33
C THR A 5 9.07 -20.93 4.57
N ARG A 6 9.96 -21.17 3.59
CA ARG A 6 11.40 -20.89 3.71
C ARG A 6 11.91 -19.79 2.77
N ASP A 7 11.11 -19.41 1.79
CA ASP A 7 11.49 -18.44 0.78
C ASP A 7 11.05 -17.03 1.21
N VAL A 8 11.97 -16.08 1.22
CA VAL A 8 11.69 -14.66 1.47
C VAL A 8 11.26 -14.01 0.17
N TYR A 9 10.21 -13.18 0.20
CA TYR A 9 9.66 -12.52 -0.99
C TYR A 9 9.58 -11.00 -0.79
N TYR A 10 9.87 -10.24 -1.86
CA TYR A 10 9.66 -8.79 -1.87
C TYR A 10 8.30 -8.45 -2.47
N LEU A 11 7.62 -7.44 -1.95
CA LEU A 11 6.50 -6.81 -2.63
C LEU A 11 7.03 -6.03 -3.84
N SER A 12 6.59 -6.39 -5.04
CA SER A 12 7.04 -5.74 -6.28
C SER A 12 6.38 -4.37 -6.48
N THR A 13 5.21 -4.13 -5.90
CA THR A 13 4.50 -2.83 -5.94
C THR A 13 3.39 -2.78 -4.88
N ILE A 14 3.35 -1.74 -4.05
CA ILE A 14 2.17 -1.44 -3.21
C ILE A 14 1.13 -0.74 -4.10
N ARG A 15 0.00 -1.39 -4.36
CA ARG A 15 -1.15 -0.79 -5.06
C ARG A 15 -1.91 0.11 -4.08
N LEU A 16 -1.79 1.43 -4.23
CA LEU A 16 -2.68 2.38 -3.58
C LEU A 16 -4.00 2.44 -4.37
N ILE A 17 -5.06 1.84 -3.84
CA ILE A 17 -6.43 2.09 -4.29
C ILE A 17 -6.94 3.28 -3.48
N LYS A 18 -7.07 4.45 -4.11
CA LYS A 18 -7.77 5.59 -3.49
C LYS A 18 -9.27 5.29 -3.53
N ASN A 19 -9.88 5.06 -2.37
CA ASN A 19 -11.32 5.22 -2.20
C ASN A 19 -11.57 6.67 -1.80
N VAL A 20 -12.19 7.44 -2.69
CA VAL A 20 -12.66 8.80 -2.42
C VAL A 20 -14.15 8.69 -2.08
N PRO A 21 -14.60 9.15 -0.90
CA PRO A 21 -16.02 9.28 -0.63
C PRO A 21 -16.53 10.58 -1.27
N LEU A 22 -17.31 10.47 -2.35
CA LEU A 22 -18.08 11.58 -2.91
C LEU A 22 -19.44 11.64 -2.21
N ASN A 23 -19.63 12.59 -1.29
CA ASN A 23 -20.95 12.93 -0.75
C ASN A 23 -21.21 14.43 -0.89
N LYS A 24 -21.55 14.84 -2.11
CA LYS A 24 -22.47 15.95 -2.37
C LYS A 24 -23.46 15.46 -3.42
N ALA A 25 -24.73 15.33 -3.04
CA ALA A 25 -25.80 14.93 -3.95
C ALA A 25 -26.44 16.19 -4.53
N PHE A 26 -26.40 16.31 -5.86
CA PHE A 26 -27.15 17.33 -6.61
C PHE A 26 -28.33 16.62 -7.28
N HIS A 27 -29.55 17.10 -7.04
CA HIS A 27 -30.76 16.54 -7.64
C HIS A 27 -30.91 17.06 -9.07
N VAL A 28 -30.97 16.15 -10.06
CA VAL A 28 -31.15 16.50 -11.49
C VAL A 28 -32.49 15.96 -11.96
N SER A 29 -33.33 16.83 -12.50
CA SER A 29 -34.49 16.46 -13.31
C SER A 29 -34.10 16.49 -14.79
N TRP A 30 -34.32 15.40 -15.50
CA TRP A 30 -34.05 15.28 -16.94
C TRP A 30 -34.98 16.21 -17.74
N HIS A 31 -34.38 17.16 -18.46
CA HIS A 31 -34.95 17.76 -19.64
C HIS A 31 -33.95 17.54 -20.78
N ASP A 32 -34.44 17.11 -21.96
CA ASP A 32 -33.68 16.64 -23.14
C ASP A 32 -32.81 17.72 -23.83
N ASP A 33 -32.11 18.57 -23.10
CA ASP A 33 -31.16 19.54 -23.67
C ASP A 33 -29.71 19.20 -23.29
N GLU A 34 -29.01 18.59 -24.24
CA GLU A 34 -27.59 18.23 -24.17
C GLU A 34 -26.69 19.46 -23.93
N GLU A 35 -27.12 20.63 -24.41
CA GLU A 35 -26.46 21.92 -24.22
C GLU A 35 -26.51 22.36 -22.74
N THR A 36 -27.66 22.16 -22.08
CA THR A 36 -27.84 22.49 -20.66
C THR A 36 -26.99 21.57 -19.76
N LEU A 37 -26.86 20.30 -20.12
CA LEU A 37 -25.98 19.36 -19.42
C LEU A 37 -24.50 19.75 -19.58
N HIS A 38 -24.09 20.15 -20.79
CA HIS A 38 -22.72 20.58 -21.06
C HIS A 38 -22.36 21.85 -20.29
N GLU A 39 -23.26 22.84 -20.26
CA GLU A 39 -23.08 24.06 -19.46
C GLU A 39 -22.99 23.77 -17.96
N LEU A 40 -23.84 22.88 -17.46
CA LEU A 40 -23.84 22.50 -16.04
C LEU A 40 -22.55 21.75 -15.66
N LEU A 41 -22.10 20.80 -16.48
CA LEU A 41 -20.82 20.11 -16.30
C LEU A 41 -19.66 21.10 -16.34
N THR A 42 -19.66 22.02 -17.29
CA THR A 42 -18.62 23.04 -17.41
C THR A 42 -18.60 23.93 -16.18
N THR A 43 -19.77 24.36 -15.70
CA THR A 43 -19.92 25.18 -14.50
C THR A 43 -19.47 24.43 -13.25
N PHE A 44 -19.84 23.16 -13.11
CA PHE A 44 -19.37 22.29 -12.03
C PHE A 44 -17.85 22.19 -12.03
N TRP A 45 -17.23 21.93 -13.18
CA TRP A 45 -15.78 21.85 -13.32
C TRP A 45 -15.08 23.20 -13.10
N VAL A 46 -15.72 24.33 -13.41
CA VAL A 46 -15.19 25.67 -13.10
C VAL A 46 -15.29 25.97 -11.60
N LEU A 47 -16.36 25.56 -10.94
CA LEU A 47 -16.54 25.76 -9.50
C LEU A 47 -15.66 24.83 -8.64
N GLU A 48 -15.43 23.58 -9.07
CA GLU A 48 -14.48 22.67 -8.43
C GLU A 48 -13.01 22.99 -8.75
N LYS A 49 -12.74 23.79 -9.79
CA LYS A 49 -11.40 24.35 -9.97
C LYS A 49 -11.11 25.27 -8.78
N ILE A 50 -10.23 24.82 -7.91
CA ILE A 50 -9.64 25.64 -6.86
C ILE A 50 -8.95 26.82 -7.56
N HIS A 51 -9.51 28.02 -7.44
CA HIS A 51 -8.94 29.25 -8.00
C HIS A 51 -7.76 29.71 -7.15
N SER A 52 -6.68 28.94 -7.13
CA SER A 52 -5.40 29.39 -6.59
C SER A 52 -4.56 29.95 -7.74
N ASN A 53 -4.79 31.22 -8.07
CA ASN A 53 -3.84 32.00 -8.91
C ASN A 53 -2.48 32.18 -8.21
N GLU A 54 -2.38 31.80 -6.94
CA GLU A 54 -1.14 31.69 -6.19
C GLU A 54 -0.83 30.21 -6.02
N LYS A 55 0.38 29.78 -6.42
CA LYS A 55 0.87 28.47 -5.99
C LYS A 55 0.74 28.42 -4.46
N PRO A 56 0.10 27.40 -3.87
CA PRO A 56 0.09 27.28 -2.43
C PRO A 56 1.54 27.38 -1.93
N LYS A 57 1.76 28.16 -0.88
CA LYS A 57 3.07 28.25 -0.25
C LYS A 57 3.35 26.90 0.40
N LEU A 58 3.99 26.02 -0.36
CA LEU A 58 4.37 24.69 0.11
C LEU A 58 5.31 24.85 1.29
N THR A 59 5.14 24.02 2.32
CA THR A 59 6.18 23.86 3.33
C THR A 59 7.43 23.27 2.68
N PRO A 60 8.62 23.41 3.30
CA PRO A 60 9.82 22.75 2.80
C PRO A 60 9.64 21.24 2.57
N GLU A 61 8.90 20.56 3.44
CA GLU A 61 8.60 19.14 3.35
C GLU A 61 7.68 18.80 2.17
N GLU A 62 6.67 19.63 1.92
CA GLU A 62 5.78 19.48 0.77
C GLU A 62 6.52 19.72 -0.55
N GLN A 63 7.41 20.71 -0.58
CA GLN A 63 8.26 20.97 -1.73
C GLN A 63 9.21 19.79 -2.00
N GLU A 64 9.84 19.23 -0.97
CA GLU A 64 10.69 18.04 -1.09
C GLU A 64 9.89 16.83 -1.61
N CYS A 65 8.65 16.64 -1.14
CA CYS A 65 7.78 15.57 -1.61
C CYS A 65 7.40 15.74 -3.10
N GLU A 66 7.07 16.96 -3.52
CA GLU A 66 6.74 17.30 -4.91
C GLU A 66 7.95 17.11 -5.84
N GLU A 67 9.14 17.53 -5.41
CA GLU A 67 10.40 17.30 -6.12
C GLU A 67 10.73 15.80 -6.18
N HIS A 68 10.55 15.06 -5.08
CA HIS A 68 10.71 13.61 -5.05
C HIS A 68 9.79 12.92 -6.04
N TYR A 69 8.52 13.31 -6.07
CA TYR A 69 7.54 12.79 -7.02
C TYR A 69 8.02 13.03 -8.46
N LYS A 70 8.34 14.29 -8.82
CA LYS A 70 8.82 14.66 -10.17
C LYS A 70 10.05 13.88 -10.61
N ASN A 71 10.99 13.62 -9.69
CA ASN A 71 12.23 12.93 -9.98
C ASN A 71 12.11 11.40 -10.00
N ASN A 72 11.06 10.83 -9.39
CA ASN A 72 10.92 9.38 -9.19
C ASN A 72 9.59 8.82 -9.70
N TYR A 73 8.83 9.58 -10.50
CA TYR A 73 7.66 9.07 -11.22
C TYR A 73 8.04 8.69 -12.66
N PHE A 74 7.47 7.61 -13.16
CA PHE A 74 7.47 7.32 -14.58
C PHE A 74 6.26 6.48 -14.97
N ARG A 75 5.87 6.59 -16.24
CA ARG A 75 4.76 5.83 -16.80
C ARG A 75 5.29 4.66 -17.62
N MET A 76 4.85 3.45 -17.28
CA MET A 76 5.15 2.25 -18.04
C MET A 76 4.41 2.26 -19.39
N SER A 77 4.90 1.49 -20.35
CA SER A 77 4.25 1.29 -21.66
C SER A 77 2.82 0.76 -21.57
N ASN A 78 2.49 0.01 -20.51
CA ASN A 78 1.13 -0.48 -20.25
C ASN A 78 0.22 0.53 -19.53
N GLY A 79 0.65 1.81 -19.44
CA GLY A 79 -0.14 2.88 -18.86
C GLY A 79 -0.08 3.00 -17.34
N ARG A 80 0.56 2.07 -16.62
CA ARG A 80 0.72 2.13 -15.16
C ARG A 80 1.76 3.18 -14.75
N TYR A 81 1.48 3.89 -13.66
CA TYR A 81 2.45 4.78 -13.03
C TYR A 81 3.27 4.02 -11.99
N ILE A 82 4.58 4.21 -12.02
CA ILE A 82 5.50 3.80 -10.96
C ILE A 82 5.96 5.08 -10.27
N ILE A 83 5.79 5.11 -8.95
CA ILE A 83 6.18 6.22 -8.10
C ILE A 83 6.98 5.62 -6.96
N ARG A 84 8.14 6.21 -6.67
CA ARG A 84 8.89 5.86 -5.46
C ARG A 84 8.20 6.47 -4.24
N ILE A 85 8.04 5.67 -3.19
CA ILE A 85 7.48 6.14 -1.93
C ILE A 85 8.50 7.08 -1.27
N PRO A 86 8.14 8.35 -0.99
CA PRO A 86 9.02 9.26 -0.27
C PRO A 86 9.15 8.79 1.19
N LEU A 87 10.38 8.87 1.69
CA LEU A 87 10.69 8.57 3.09
C LEU A 87 11.17 9.84 3.77
N ASN A 88 10.64 10.15 4.94
CA ASN A 88 11.07 11.30 5.77
C ASN A 88 12.32 10.99 6.62
N ALA A 89 12.80 9.74 6.60
CA ALA A 89 14.00 9.28 7.28
C ALA A 89 14.65 8.14 6.47
N PRO A 90 15.98 7.94 6.58
CA PRO A 90 16.64 6.86 5.88
C PRO A 90 16.16 5.49 6.42
N ALA A 91 15.96 4.53 5.52
CA ALA A 91 15.43 3.21 5.87
C ALA A 91 16.26 2.46 6.94
N ILE A 92 17.55 2.80 7.09
CA ILE A 92 18.44 2.24 8.12
C ILE A 92 17.92 2.42 9.55
N VAL A 93 17.09 3.44 9.77
CA VAL A 93 16.46 3.72 11.06
C VAL A 93 15.47 2.61 11.46
N LEU A 94 14.91 1.87 10.50
CA LEU A 94 14.03 0.72 10.74
C LEU A 94 14.75 -0.51 11.31
N ARG A 95 16.06 -0.47 11.60
CA ARG A 95 16.84 -1.60 12.16
C ARG A 95 16.54 -2.94 11.45
N GLU A 96 17.07 -4.04 11.96
CA GLU A 96 16.80 -5.37 11.39
C GLU A 96 15.51 -5.95 11.98
N THR A 97 14.62 -6.50 11.14
CA THR A 97 13.31 -7.02 11.58
C THR A 97 13.25 -8.54 11.66
N HIS A 98 14.41 -9.22 11.61
CA HIS A 98 14.52 -10.67 11.51
C HIS A 98 13.87 -11.41 12.69
N GLU A 99 14.10 -10.99 13.94
CA GLU A 99 13.54 -11.68 15.12
C GLU A 99 12.00 -11.64 15.17
N THR A 100 11.40 -10.52 14.78
CA THR A 100 9.95 -10.35 14.75
C THR A 100 9.33 -11.17 13.64
N GLU A 101 9.94 -11.17 12.44
CA GLU A 101 9.55 -12.05 11.35
C GLU A 101 9.61 -13.52 11.80
N HIS A 102 10.71 -13.93 12.41
CA HIS A 102 10.93 -15.32 12.80
C HIS A 102 9.85 -15.81 13.76
N ARG A 103 9.48 -15.00 14.76
CA ARG A 103 8.37 -15.30 15.68
C ARG A 103 7.02 -15.42 14.96
N MET A 104 6.76 -14.56 13.98
CA MET A 104 5.52 -14.61 13.20
C MET A 104 5.47 -15.82 12.26
N LEU A 105 6.59 -16.17 11.64
CA LEU A 105 6.72 -17.37 10.83
C LEU A 105 6.44 -18.63 11.67
N GLN A 106 7.03 -18.73 12.87
CA GLN A 106 6.75 -19.84 13.78
C GLN A 106 5.26 -19.91 14.16
N SER A 107 4.62 -18.78 14.43
CA SER A 107 3.17 -18.72 14.72
C SER A 107 2.33 -19.20 13.52
N LEU A 108 2.71 -18.79 12.30
CA LEU A 108 2.04 -19.19 11.07
C LEU A 108 2.18 -20.71 10.83
N VAL A 109 3.38 -21.26 11.00
CA VAL A 109 3.64 -22.70 10.89
C VAL A 109 2.80 -23.50 11.89
N ARG A 110 2.68 -23.04 13.14
CA ARG A 110 1.81 -23.66 14.15
C ARG A 110 0.33 -23.60 13.80
N LYS A 111 -0.12 -22.57 13.08
CA LYS A 111 -1.50 -22.48 12.59
C LYS A 111 -1.74 -23.46 11.44
N PHE A 112 -0.78 -23.56 10.51
CA PHE A 112 -0.85 -24.52 9.41
C PHE A 112 -0.98 -25.96 9.90
N SER A 113 -0.21 -26.35 10.93
CA SER A 113 -0.30 -27.69 11.50
C SER A 113 -1.64 -27.99 12.18
N LYS A 114 -2.41 -26.96 12.57
CA LYS A 114 -3.69 -27.11 13.28
C LYS A 114 -4.90 -27.02 12.36
N ALA A 115 -4.78 -26.33 11.23
CA ALA A 115 -5.90 -26.02 10.35
C ALA A 115 -5.48 -26.15 8.88
N GLU A 116 -5.68 -27.35 8.31
CA GLU A 116 -5.30 -27.65 6.94
C GLU A 116 -5.99 -26.73 5.92
N ASN A 117 -7.27 -26.44 6.11
CA ASN A 117 -8.01 -25.53 5.22
C ASN A 117 -7.41 -24.11 5.22
N TYR A 118 -6.98 -23.60 6.38
CA TYR A 118 -6.30 -22.31 6.47
C TYR A 118 -4.96 -22.33 5.71
N GLN A 119 -4.19 -23.40 5.86
CA GLN A 119 -2.93 -23.58 5.13
C GLN A 119 -3.15 -23.58 3.61
N GLN A 120 -4.10 -24.37 3.12
CA GLN A 120 -4.41 -24.47 1.69
C GLN A 120 -4.82 -23.11 1.12
N GLN A 121 -5.72 -22.39 1.79
CA GLN A 121 -6.13 -21.05 1.35
C GLN A 121 -4.98 -20.03 1.39
N TYR A 122 -4.12 -20.10 2.41
CA TYR A 122 -2.95 -19.24 2.50
C TYR A 122 -1.96 -19.50 1.37
N GLN A 123 -1.65 -20.77 1.08
CA GLN A 123 -0.75 -21.16 0.00
C GLN A 123 -1.31 -20.74 -1.36
N GLN A 124 -2.62 -20.92 -1.57
CA GLN A 124 -3.28 -20.48 -2.79
C GLN A 124 -3.17 -18.95 -2.97
N PHE A 125 -3.36 -18.17 -1.90
CA PHE A 125 -3.15 -16.72 -1.94
C PHE A 125 -1.70 -16.39 -2.34
N MET A 126 -0.70 -17.02 -1.73
CA MET A 126 0.71 -16.72 -2.04
C MET A 126 1.06 -17.10 -3.49
N ILE A 127 0.55 -18.21 -4.01
CA ILE A 127 0.74 -18.59 -5.42
C ILE A 127 0.10 -17.55 -6.35
N GLU A 128 -1.15 -17.17 -6.10
CA GLU A 128 -1.86 -16.14 -6.86
C GLU A 128 -1.09 -14.81 -6.83
N TYR A 129 -0.65 -14.38 -5.65
CA TYR A 129 0.08 -13.13 -5.44
C TYR A 129 1.43 -13.11 -6.18
N LYS A 130 2.12 -14.25 -6.27
CA LYS A 130 3.34 -14.41 -7.08
C LYS A 130 3.02 -14.39 -8.58
N ASN A 131 2.01 -15.13 -9.02
CA ASN A 131 1.63 -15.22 -10.44
C ASN A 131 1.13 -13.89 -11.00
N LEU A 132 0.53 -13.05 -10.15
CA LEU A 132 0.13 -11.68 -10.48
C LEU A 132 1.32 -10.69 -10.49
N ASP A 133 2.55 -11.18 -10.31
CA ASP A 133 3.78 -10.40 -10.22
C ASP A 133 3.68 -9.32 -9.13
N HIS A 134 3.00 -9.63 -8.01
CA HIS A 134 2.93 -8.77 -6.81
C HIS A 134 4.03 -9.10 -5.80
N MET A 135 4.70 -10.24 -5.99
CA MET A 135 5.93 -10.54 -5.28
C MET A 135 6.91 -11.36 -6.11
N ARG A 136 8.18 -11.23 -5.76
CA ARG A 136 9.28 -12.00 -6.35
C ARG A 136 10.15 -12.60 -5.26
N GLN A 137 10.82 -13.71 -5.57
CA GLN A 137 11.76 -14.33 -4.67
C GLN A 137 12.90 -13.34 -4.36
N ALA A 138 13.26 -13.26 -3.08
CA ALA A 138 14.40 -12.46 -2.63
C ALA A 138 15.71 -13.02 -3.17
N PRO A 139 16.67 -12.17 -3.58
CA PRO A 139 18.01 -12.65 -3.87
C PRO A 139 18.65 -13.15 -2.57
N GLN A 140 19.62 -14.04 -2.69
CA GLN A 140 20.43 -14.46 -1.55
C GLN A 140 21.35 -13.31 -1.19
N ILE A 141 21.07 -12.64 -0.07
CA ILE A 141 21.86 -11.52 0.43
C ILE A 141 22.81 -12.05 1.52
N PRO A 142 24.11 -11.68 1.52
CA PRO A 142 25.01 -12.04 2.61
C PRO A 142 24.48 -11.56 3.96
N ASN A 143 24.64 -12.37 5.02
CA ASN A 143 24.16 -12.07 6.39
C ASN A 143 24.62 -10.71 6.97
N HIS A 144 25.60 -10.04 6.36
CA HIS A 144 26.15 -8.77 6.83
C HIS A 144 25.41 -7.54 6.30
N GLN A 145 24.44 -7.70 5.39
CA GLN A 145 23.60 -6.58 4.92
C GLN A 145 22.27 -6.54 5.67
N ILE A 146 21.82 -5.33 5.99
CA ILE A 146 20.54 -5.10 6.67
C ILE A 146 19.40 -5.55 5.76
N GLN A 147 18.54 -6.42 6.30
CA GLN A 147 17.36 -6.94 5.62
C GLN A 147 16.10 -6.50 6.35
N TYR A 148 15.11 -6.06 5.57
CA TYR A 148 13.79 -5.67 6.07
C TYR A 148 12.78 -6.71 5.66
N TYR A 149 12.02 -7.16 6.65
CA TYR A 149 10.94 -8.12 6.53
C TYR A 149 9.64 -7.43 6.88
N LEU A 150 8.64 -7.60 6.01
CA LEU A 150 7.30 -7.06 6.25
C LEU A 150 6.43 -8.17 6.84
N PRO A 151 6.06 -8.08 8.12
CA PRO A 151 5.32 -9.16 8.75
C PRO A 151 3.93 -9.30 8.13
N HIS A 152 3.43 -10.53 8.00
CA HIS A 152 2.15 -10.78 7.36
C HIS A 152 1.36 -11.91 8.03
N HIS A 153 0.03 -11.90 7.90
CA HIS A 153 -0.83 -12.99 8.38
C HIS A 153 -2.13 -13.08 7.57
N GLY A 154 -2.70 -14.28 7.48
CA GLY A 154 -3.98 -14.50 6.83
C GLY A 154 -5.17 -14.20 7.76
N VAL A 155 -6.17 -13.50 7.25
CA VAL A 155 -7.45 -13.19 7.90
C VAL A 155 -8.57 -13.88 7.13
N LEU A 156 -9.43 -14.60 7.86
CA LEU A 156 -10.65 -15.23 7.33
C LEU A 156 -11.85 -14.35 7.68
N LYS A 157 -12.59 -13.89 6.66
CA LYS A 157 -13.86 -13.18 6.86
C LYS A 157 -15.01 -14.15 6.65
N HIS A 158 -15.81 -14.40 7.68
CA HIS A 158 -16.86 -15.42 7.68
C HIS A 158 -18.18 -14.93 7.06
N ASP A 159 -18.30 -13.62 6.81
CA ASP A 159 -19.58 -12.95 6.57
C ASP A 159 -19.88 -12.65 5.09
N ASN A 160 -19.09 -13.18 4.14
CA ASN A 160 -19.35 -13.03 2.70
C ASN A 160 -19.66 -14.39 2.08
N THR A 161 -20.48 -14.39 1.02
CA THR A 161 -20.82 -15.54 0.17
C THR A 161 -19.63 -16.37 -0.32
N THR A 162 -18.40 -15.85 -0.20
CA THR A 162 -17.15 -16.60 -0.29
C THR A 162 -16.23 -16.25 0.90
N THR A 163 -15.90 -17.25 1.72
CA THR A 163 -14.94 -17.18 2.84
C THR A 163 -13.49 -17.16 2.31
N LYS A 164 -13.14 -16.23 1.41
CA LYS A 164 -11.77 -16.16 0.85
C LYS A 164 -10.80 -15.57 1.88
N LEU A 165 -9.76 -16.32 2.24
CA LEU A 165 -8.63 -15.82 3.03
C LEU A 165 -7.94 -14.64 2.32
N ARG A 166 -7.61 -13.60 3.08
CA ARG A 166 -6.79 -12.47 2.63
C ARG A 166 -5.54 -12.38 3.49
N VAL A 167 -4.37 -12.19 2.88
CA VAL A 167 -3.14 -11.92 3.63
C VAL A 167 -3.00 -10.41 3.85
N VAL A 168 -2.76 -10.03 5.09
CA VAL A 168 -2.53 -8.66 5.52
C VAL A 168 -1.06 -8.48 5.83
N PHE A 169 -0.43 -7.49 5.19
CA PHE A 169 0.94 -7.08 5.44
C PHE A 169 0.95 -5.92 6.46
N ASN A 170 1.66 -6.11 7.56
CA ASN A 170 1.63 -5.20 8.69
C ASN A 170 2.83 -4.22 8.66
N GLY A 171 2.68 -3.12 7.94
CA GLY A 171 3.66 -2.02 7.93
C GLY A 171 3.72 -1.20 9.22
N SER A 172 2.78 -1.40 10.14
CA SER A 172 2.75 -0.71 11.44
C SER A 172 3.36 -1.53 12.57
N CYS A 173 3.89 -2.72 12.29
CA CYS A 173 4.53 -3.57 13.27
C CYS A 173 5.76 -2.87 13.87
N HIS A 174 5.69 -2.57 15.16
CA HIS A 174 6.78 -1.91 15.88
C HIS A 174 7.92 -2.91 16.12
N GLN A 175 9.13 -2.38 16.01
CA GLN A 175 10.37 -3.15 16.09
C GLN A 175 10.86 -3.18 17.54
N GLN A 176 10.17 -3.89 18.43
CA GLN A 176 10.54 -3.93 19.85
C GLN A 176 12.03 -4.23 20.01
N LEU A 177 12.83 -3.24 20.43
CA LEU A 177 14.10 -3.45 21.12
C LEU A 177 14.68 -2.20 21.82
N THR A 178 14.21 -0.96 21.60
CA THR A 178 14.59 0.22 22.41
C THR A 178 13.52 1.32 22.38
N GLN A 179 13.59 2.28 23.31
CA GLN A 179 12.56 3.29 23.67
C GLN A 179 12.03 4.17 22.51
N GLU A 180 12.68 4.19 21.34
CA GLU A 180 12.19 4.84 20.12
C GLU A 180 11.98 3.81 19.00
N THR A 181 10.83 3.14 19.05
CA THR A 181 10.46 2.11 18.07
C THR A 181 9.82 2.73 16.82
N LEU A 182 10.57 2.80 15.72
CA LEU A 182 10.03 3.20 14.42
C LEU A 182 9.50 1.98 13.65
N CYS A 183 8.68 2.23 12.64
CA CYS A 183 8.17 1.23 11.70
C CYS A 183 7.85 1.94 10.39
N LEU A 184 7.47 1.21 9.33
CA LEU A 184 7.28 1.81 8.01
C LEU A 184 6.30 2.99 8.02
N LYS A 185 5.25 2.94 8.85
CA LYS A 185 4.29 4.04 9.00
C LYS A 185 4.91 5.37 9.48
N HIS A 186 6.04 5.30 10.21
CA HIS A 186 6.70 6.47 10.79
C HIS A 186 7.70 7.09 9.82
N ILE A 187 8.31 6.27 8.96
CA ILE A 187 9.34 6.74 8.03
C ILE A 187 8.80 7.07 6.64
N VAL A 188 7.58 6.65 6.32
CA VAL A 188 6.91 7.00 5.07
C VAL A 188 6.26 8.36 5.25
N THR A 189 6.50 9.27 4.31
CA THR A 189 5.91 10.61 4.33
C THR A 189 4.39 10.48 4.32
N GLN A 190 3.74 10.90 5.41
CA GLN A 190 2.29 10.97 5.47
C GLN A 190 1.89 12.19 4.65
N GLY A 191 1.32 11.97 3.46
CA GLY A 191 0.64 13.05 2.77
C GLY A 191 -0.49 13.53 3.68
N GLN A 192 -0.48 14.81 4.05
CA GLN A 192 -1.69 15.41 4.58
C GLN A 192 -2.77 15.23 3.50
N GLN A 193 -3.76 14.39 3.79
CA GLN A 193 -5.02 14.49 3.09
C GLN A 193 -5.68 15.77 3.62
N GLN A 194 -5.22 16.93 3.15
CA GLN A 194 -6.04 18.12 3.17
C GLN A 194 -7.18 17.84 2.18
N ILE A 195 -8.26 17.33 2.75
CA ILE A 195 -9.57 17.35 2.12
C ILE A 195 -10.09 18.75 2.43
N ASP A 196 -9.92 19.67 1.49
CA ASP A 196 -10.72 20.88 1.41
C ASP A 196 -11.95 20.61 0.52
#